data_AF-A0A3B0ZBC8-F1
#
_entry.id   AF-A0A3B0ZBC8-F1
#
_cell.length_a   1.000
_cell.length_b   1.000
_cell.length_c   1.000
_cell.angle_alpha   90.00
_cell.angle_beta   90.00
_cell.angle_gamma   90.00
#
_symmetry.space_group_name_H-M   'P 1'
#
loop_
_entity.id
_entity.type
_entity.pdbx_description
1 polymer ?
#
loop_
_entity_poly.entity_id
_entity_poly.type
_entity_poly.pdbx_seq_one_letter_code
_entity_poly.pdbx_strand_id
1 'polypeptide(L)'
;MKKKIVFGGVGGIFLTIAGLMFYDMTQMKIETLILCSANEGGIRIPSDLCYSYMVNYRMNEKDINELSEGAGLDYILNGEEPIKYDIAKAFLARGLDVDGVNHYKAHSEDKSATPLQAAVVYNDVPRAKFLLEQGADLQIRGELEMTALEYAKKLHKAGSKFRDKSEIIQILSDTEKQ
;
A
#
# COMPACT_ATOMS: atom_id res chain seq x y z
N MET A 1 -31.76 -41.24 -17.01
CA MET A 1 -32.24 -39.84 -16.86
C MET A 1 -31.79 -39.11 -15.59
N LYS A 2 -30.85 -39.62 -14.77
CA LYS A 2 -30.42 -38.95 -13.52
C LYS A 2 -29.26 -37.94 -13.67
N LYS A 3 -28.57 -37.89 -14.82
CA LYS A 3 -27.39 -37.02 -15.02
C LYS A 3 -27.71 -35.54 -15.27
N LYS A 4 -28.89 -35.19 -15.79
CA LYS A 4 -29.24 -33.79 -16.13
C LYS A 4 -29.64 -32.93 -14.92
N ILE A 5 -30.22 -33.54 -13.88
CA ILE A 5 -30.64 -32.82 -12.65
C ILE A 5 -29.41 -32.48 -11.78
N VAL A 6 -28.41 -33.36 -11.74
CA VAL A 6 -27.15 -33.13 -10.99
C VAL A 6 -26.34 -31.98 -11.61
N PHE A 7 -26.29 -31.86 -12.94
CA PHE A 7 -25.61 -30.75 -13.61
C PHE A 7 -26.30 -29.40 -13.39
N GLY A 8 -27.64 -29.35 -13.33
CA GLY A 8 -28.38 -28.13 -13.03
C GLY A 8 -28.20 -27.64 -11.58
N GLY A 9 -28.14 -28.57 -10.62
CA GLY A 9 -27.95 -28.23 -9.20
C GLY A 9 -26.55 -27.69 -8.87
N VAL A 10 -25.49 -28.29 -9.44
CA VAL A 10 -24.10 -27.83 -9.22
C VAL A 10 -23.85 -26.47 -9.87
N GLY A 11 -24.38 -26.24 -11.08
CA GLY A 11 -24.27 -24.94 -11.75
C GLY A 11 -24.97 -23.82 -10.98
N GLY A 12 -26.15 -24.10 -10.40
CA GLY A 12 -26.87 -23.12 -9.56
C GLY A 12 -26.07 -22.72 -8.32
N ILE A 13 -25.49 -23.68 -7.60
CA ILE A 13 -24.67 -23.41 -6.40
C ILE A 13 -23.44 -22.56 -6.73
N PHE A 14 -22.77 -22.86 -7.86
CA PHE A 14 -21.62 -22.08 -8.29
C PHE A 14 -22.00 -20.62 -8.57
N LEU A 15 -23.11 -20.38 -9.30
CA LEU A 15 -23.59 -19.03 -9.59
C LEU A 15 -23.96 -18.27 -8.32
N THR A 16 -24.56 -18.93 -7.33
CA THR A 16 -24.88 -18.28 -6.04
C THR A 16 -23.61 -17.91 -5.27
N ILE A 17 -22.60 -18.79 -5.25
CA ILE A 17 -21.33 -18.50 -4.56
C ILE A 17 -20.61 -17.34 -5.24
N ALA A 18 -20.51 -17.36 -6.57
CA ALA A 18 -19.90 -16.29 -7.34
C ALA A 18 -20.65 -14.95 -7.15
N GLY A 19 -21.98 -14.97 -7.12
CA GLY A 19 -22.81 -13.80 -6.84
C GLY A 19 -22.58 -13.23 -5.43
N LEU A 20 -22.44 -14.10 -4.42
CA LEU A 20 -22.11 -13.68 -3.06
C LEU A 20 -20.71 -13.06 -2.97
N MET A 21 -19.70 -13.69 -3.58
CA MET A 21 -18.33 -13.11 -3.64
C MET A 21 -18.33 -11.73 -4.28
N PHE A 22 -19.06 -11.57 -5.40
CA PHE A 22 -19.18 -10.27 -6.06
C PHE A 22 -19.88 -9.23 -5.18
N TYR A 23 -20.99 -9.62 -4.55
CA TYR A 23 -21.70 -8.77 -3.61
C TYR A 23 -20.80 -8.32 -2.46
N ASP A 24 -20.06 -9.25 -1.83
CA ASP A 24 -19.14 -8.93 -0.73
C ASP A 24 -18.08 -7.90 -1.17
N MET A 25 -17.47 -8.07 -2.35
CA MET A 25 -16.50 -7.11 -2.89
C MET A 25 -17.11 -5.71 -3.13
N THR A 26 -18.41 -5.62 -3.45
CA THR A 26 -19.09 -4.31 -3.60
C THR A 26 -19.22 -3.56 -2.27
N GLN A 27 -19.25 -4.29 -1.16
CA GLN A 27 -19.41 -3.74 0.18
C GLN A 27 -18.07 -3.50 0.89
N MET A 28 -16.96 -4.04 0.37
CA MET A 28 -15.63 -3.85 0.94
C MET A 28 -15.19 -2.39 0.89
N LYS A 29 -14.58 -1.92 1.99
CA LYS A 29 -13.73 -0.74 1.97
C LYS A 29 -12.55 -0.94 1.03
N ILE A 30 -11.99 0.14 0.52
CA ILE A 30 -10.87 0.03 -0.43
C ILE A 30 -9.67 -0.66 0.21
N GLU A 31 -9.40 -0.35 1.48
CA GLU A 31 -8.39 -0.99 2.32
C GLU A 31 -8.56 -2.52 2.40
N THR A 32 -9.77 -3.01 2.68
CA THR A 32 -10.06 -4.45 2.72
C THR A 32 -9.88 -5.10 1.34
N LEU A 33 -10.22 -4.38 0.28
CA LEU A 33 -10.05 -4.89 -1.08
C LEU A 33 -8.58 -4.94 -1.50
N ILE A 34 -7.75 -4.00 -1.02
CA ILE A 34 -6.28 -4.05 -1.16
C ILE A 34 -5.73 -5.31 -0.48
N LEU A 35 -6.12 -5.58 0.78
CA LEU A 35 -5.69 -6.79 1.49
C LEU A 35 -6.12 -8.05 0.75
N CYS A 36 -7.38 -8.13 0.29
CA CYS A 36 -7.84 -9.27 -0.49
C CYS A 36 -7.00 -9.48 -1.75
N SER A 37 -6.72 -8.38 -2.48
CA SER A 37 -5.92 -8.39 -3.70
C SER A 37 -4.49 -8.86 -3.47
N ALA A 38 -3.93 -8.57 -2.29
CA ALA A 38 -2.61 -9.01 -1.85
C ALA A 38 -2.60 -10.41 -1.23
N ASN A 39 -3.75 -11.12 -1.18
CA ASN A 39 -3.90 -12.40 -0.46
C ASN A 39 -3.61 -12.28 1.05
N GLU A 40 -3.92 -11.13 1.63
CA GLU A 40 -3.76 -10.80 3.04
C GLU A 40 -5.13 -10.67 3.75
N GLY A 41 -5.14 -10.60 5.08
CA GLY A 41 -6.36 -10.34 5.86
C GLY A 41 -7.34 -11.51 5.99
N GLY A 42 -7.02 -12.71 5.47
CA GLY A 42 -7.82 -13.93 5.68
C GLY A 42 -9.15 -13.96 4.93
N ILE A 43 -9.27 -13.19 3.85
CA ILE A 43 -10.50 -13.02 3.07
C ILE A 43 -10.70 -14.24 2.16
N ARG A 44 -11.91 -14.80 2.16
CA ARG A 44 -12.24 -16.04 1.41
C ARG A 44 -12.73 -15.77 -0.02
N ILE A 45 -12.07 -14.85 -0.70
CA ILE A 45 -12.29 -14.53 -2.12
C ILE A 45 -10.93 -14.67 -2.81
N PRO A 46 -10.83 -15.31 -4.00
CA PRO A 46 -9.56 -15.43 -4.71
C PRO A 46 -8.89 -14.05 -4.92
N SER A 47 -7.61 -13.93 -4.57
CA SER A 47 -6.88 -12.65 -4.61
C SER A 47 -6.87 -12.02 -6.00
N ASP A 48 -6.68 -12.83 -7.05
CA ASP A 48 -6.71 -12.36 -8.44
C ASP A 48 -8.07 -11.78 -8.83
N LEU A 49 -9.16 -12.32 -8.27
CA LEU A 49 -10.51 -11.81 -8.50
C LEU A 49 -10.70 -10.47 -7.78
N CYS A 50 -10.22 -10.34 -6.54
CA CYS A 50 -10.22 -9.08 -5.81
C CYS A 50 -9.38 -8.00 -6.53
N TYR A 51 -8.18 -8.35 -6.98
CA TYR A 51 -7.30 -7.45 -7.73
C TYR A 51 -7.97 -6.98 -9.03
N SER A 52 -8.48 -7.93 -9.83
CA SER A 52 -9.20 -7.63 -11.07
C SER A 52 -10.43 -6.77 -10.82
N TYR A 53 -11.21 -7.06 -9.78
CA TYR A 53 -12.36 -6.23 -9.41
C TYR A 53 -11.94 -4.82 -9.00
N MET A 54 -10.88 -4.70 -8.19
CA MET A 54 -10.36 -3.42 -7.71
C MET A 54 -9.94 -2.51 -8.86
N VAL A 55 -9.09 -3.00 -9.77
CA VAL A 55 -8.53 -2.17 -10.85
C VAL A 55 -9.56 -1.80 -11.92
N ASN A 56 -10.59 -2.61 -12.12
CA ASN A 56 -11.59 -2.39 -13.17
C ASN A 56 -12.86 -1.65 -12.70
N TYR A 57 -13.24 -1.78 -11.42
CA TYR A 57 -14.53 -1.26 -10.92
C TYR A 57 -14.42 -0.34 -9.70
N ARG A 58 -13.25 -0.28 -9.05
CA ARG A 58 -12.96 0.56 -7.88
C ARG A 58 -11.84 1.54 -8.21
N MET A 59 -11.15 2.04 -7.18
CA MET A 59 -10.09 3.06 -7.31
C MET A 59 -10.62 4.35 -7.96
N ASN A 60 -11.88 4.69 -7.67
CA ASN A 60 -12.46 5.97 -8.05
C ASN A 60 -12.04 7.07 -7.07
N GLU A 61 -12.44 8.32 -7.33
CA GLU A 61 -12.10 9.47 -6.48
C GLU A 61 -12.42 9.26 -4.99
N LYS A 62 -13.55 8.59 -4.67
CA LYS A 62 -13.89 8.28 -3.27
C LYS A 62 -12.85 7.34 -2.65
N ASP A 63 -12.43 6.31 -3.38
CA ASP A 63 -11.43 5.35 -2.90
C ASP A 63 -10.05 6.01 -2.74
N ILE A 64 -9.69 6.93 -3.63
CA ILE A 64 -8.46 7.73 -3.51
C ILE A 64 -8.53 8.62 -2.27
N ASN A 65 -9.63 9.36 -2.07
CA ASN A 65 -9.82 10.24 -0.93
C ASN A 65 -9.83 9.46 0.40
N GLU A 66 -10.46 8.29 0.45
CA GLU A 66 -10.46 7.41 1.63
C GLU A 66 -9.03 7.02 2.04
N LEU A 67 -8.18 6.66 1.08
CA LEU A 67 -6.77 6.39 1.36
C LEU A 67 -6.01 7.66 1.75
N SER A 68 -6.18 8.76 1.02
CA SER A 68 -5.48 10.03 1.27
C SER A 68 -5.78 10.61 2.65
N GLU A 69 -7.01 10.48 3.15
CA GLU A 69 -7.38 10.92 4.50
C GLU A 69 -6.94 9.94 5.60
N GLY A 70 -6.57 8.71 5.23
CA GLY A 70 -6.11 7.65 6.11
C GLY A 70 -4.58 7.48 6.09
N ALA A 71 -4.12 6.27 5.81
CA ALA A 71 -2.70 5.94 5.76
C ALA A 71 -2.02 6.21 4.40
N GLY A 72 -2.78 6.60 3.38
CA GLY A 72 -2.25 6.83 2.03
C GLY A 72 -1.48 5.61 1.49
N LEU A 73 -0.32 5.86 0.90
CA LEU A 73 0.57 4.81 0.41
C LEU A 73 1.12 3.90 1.51
N ASP A 74 1.20 4.34 2.76
CA ASP A 74 1.68 3.48 3.86
C ASP A 74 0.79 2.26 4.03
N TYR A 75 -0.53 2.39 3.84
CA TYR A 75 -1.46 1.27 3.93
C TYR A 75 -1.05 0.14 2.98
N ILE A 76 -0.75 0.51 1.73
CA ILE A 76 -0.41 -0.43 0.66
C ILE A 76 1.01 -0.98 0.87
N LEU A 77 1.98 -0.10 1.11
CA LEU A 77 3.40 -0.46 1.15
C LEU A 77 3.82 -1.22 2.41
N ASN A 78 2.99 -1.20 3.46
CA ASN A 78 3.15 -2.05 4.64
C ASN A 78 2.74 -3.51 4.41
N GLY A 79 2.12 -3.84 3.27
CA GLY A 79 1.83 -5.23 2.89
C GLY A 79 3.09 -6.11 2.86
N GLU A 80 2.91 -7.41 3.02
CA GLU A 80 3.99 -8.39 3.06
C GLU A 80 4.34 -8.87 1.64
N GLU A 81 3.35 -8.98 0.77
CA GLU A 81 3.51 -9.54 -0.57
C GLU A 81 4.08 -8.53 -1.60
N PRO A 82 4.97 -8.95 -2.51
CA PRO A 82 5.57 -8.06 -3.52
C PRO A 82 4.56 -7.33 -4.41
N ILE A 83 3.35 -7.88 -4.61
CA ILE A 83 2.26 -7.28 -5.37
C ILE A 83 1.84 -5.90 -4.84
N LYS A 84 2.19 -5.56 -3.59
CA LYS A 84 1.98 -4.22 -3.03
C LYS A 84 2.54 -3.10 -3.90
N TYR A 85 3.66 -3.32 -4.60
CA TYR A 85 4.22 -2.30 -5.49
C TYR A 85 3.40 -2.13 -6.77
N ASP A 86 2.78 -3.19 -7.29
CA ASP A 86 1.89 -3.10 -8.45
C ASP A 86 0.55 -2.46 -8.07
N ILE A 87 0.04 -2.77 -6.87
CA ILE A 87 -1.12 -2.09 -6.30
C ILE A 87 -0.81 -0.60 -6.11
N ALA A 88 0.33 -0.26 -5.49
CA ALA A 88 0.75 1.13 -5.27
C ALA A 88 0.86 1.89 -6.60
N LYS A 89 1.50 1.32 -7.62
CA LYS A 89 1.56 1.91 -8.98
C LYS A 89 0.17 2.19 -9.55
N ALA A 90 -0.76 1.26 -9.38
CA ALA A 90 -2.12 1.43 -9.90
C ALA A 90 -2.86 2.60 -9.24
N PHE A 91 -2.66 2.80 -7.93
CA PHE A 91 -3.26 3.92 -7.17
C PHE A 91 -2.59 5.26 -7.50
N LEU A 92 -1.26 5.28 -7.58
CA LEU A 92 -0.50 6.46 -8.02
C LEU A 92 -0.93 6.92 -9.42
N ALA A 93 -1.10 5.98 -10.35
CA ALA A 93 -1.60 6.26 -11.70
C ALA A 93 -3.04 6.85 -11.72
N ARG A 94 -3.77 6.75 -10.62
CA ARG A 94 -5.12 7.30 -10.42
C ARG A 94 -5.14 8.55 -9.53
N GLY A 95 -3.98 9.10 -9.19
CA GLY A 95 -3.84 10.37 -8.48
C GLY A 95 -3.73 10.25 -6.97
N LEU A 96 -3.47 9.06 -6.41
CA LEU A 96 -3.00 8.98 -5.02
C LEU A 96 -1.64 9.69 -4.93
N ASP A 97 -1.50 10.58 -3.95
CA ASP A 97 -0.28 11.37 -3.77
C ASP A 97 0.89 10.48 -3.29
N VAL A 98 2.02 10.55 -3.99
CA VAL A 98 3.25 9.81 -3.64
C VAL A 98 3.87 10.30 -2.33
N ASP A 99 3.63 11.57 -1.99
CA ASP A 99 4.16 12.22 -0.80
C ASP A 99 3.12 12.35 0.33
N GLY A 100 1.90 11.84 0.08
CA GLY A 100 0.79 11.85 1.03
C GLY A 100 1.14 11.16 2.35
N VAL A 101 1.11 11.93 3.44
CA VAL A 101 1.51 11.45 4.76
C VAL A 101 0.48 10.50 5.35
N ASN A 102 0.93 9.56 6.17
CA ASN A 102 0.05 8.75 6.99
C ASN A 102 -0.56 9.60 8.13
N HIS A 103 -1.89 9.65 8.19
CA HIS A 103 -2.63 10.42 9.19
C HIS A 103 -2.94 9.64 10.47
N TYR A 104 -2.65 8.33 10.52
CA TYR A 104 -2.77 7.54 11.74
C TYR A 104 -1.58 7.74 12.66
N LYS A 105 -1.86 8.27 13.85
CA LYS A 105 -0.89 8.50 14.92
C LYS A 105 -1.19 7.56 16.08
N ALA A 106 -0.18 6.87 16.61
CA ALA A 106 -0.37 6.00 17.77
C ALA A 106 -0.50 6.85 19.05
N HIS A 107 0.24 7.96 19.10
CA HIS A 107 0.18 8.95 20.18
C HIS A 107 0.06 10.37 19.61
N SER A 108 -0.50 11.28 20.40
CA SER A 108 -0.77 12.67 19.99
C SER A 108 0.47 13.45 19.54
N GLU A 109 1.63 13.08 20.07
CA GLU A 109 2.94 13.67 19.83
C GLU A 109 3.66 13.07 18.63
N ASP A 110 3.13 11.99 18.04
CA ASP A 110 3.72 11.37 16.86
C ASP A 110 3.62 12.36 15.69
N LYS A 111 4.76 12.53 15.04
CA LYS A 111 4.88 13.38 13.86
C LYS A 111 4.52 12.58 12.62
N SER A 112 3.71 13.17 11.74
CA SER A 112 3.44 12.56 10.43
C SER A 112 4.73 12.46 9.62
N ALA A 113 4.83 11.38 8.85
CA ALA A 113 5.96 11.10 7.97
C ALA A 113 5.44 10.92 6.54
N THR A 114 6.19 11.43 5.55
CA THR A 114 5.95 11.06 4.16
C THR A 114 6.26 9.58 3.96
N PRO A 115 5.74 8.94 2.90
CA PRO A 115 6.06 7.54 2.62
C PRO A 115 7.57 7.28 2.51
N LEU A 116 8.34 8.26 2.01
CA LEU A 116 9.80 8.16 1.91
C LEU A 116 10.49 8.26 3.28
N GLN A 117 10.02 9.14 4.16
CA GLN A 117 10.47 9.20 5.55
C GLN A 117 10.09 7.93 6.33
N ALA A 118 8.91 7.34 6.07
CA ALA A 118 8.51 6.06 6.66
C ALA A 118 9.45 4.92 6.23
N ALA A 119 9.83 4.85 4.95
CA ALA A 119 10.83 3.89 4.48
C ALA A 119 12.17 4.03 5.24
N VAL A 120 12.57 5.26 5.59
CA VAL A 120 13.74 5.53 6.44
C VAL A 120 13.55 4.99 7.86
N VAL A 121 12.39 5.15 8.48
CA VAL A 121 12.10 4.58 9.83
C VAL A 121 12.25 3.06 9.81
N TYR A 122 11.61 2.40 8.85
CA TYR A 122 11.63 0.95 8.72
C TYR A 122 12.97 0.39 8.22
N ASN A 123 13.84 1.24 7.68
CA ASN A 123 15.05 0.84 6.96
C ASN A 123 14.73 -0.03 5.72
N ASP A 124 13.61 0.29 5.07
CA ASP A 124 13.07 -0.45 3.93
C ASP A 124 13.64 0.14 2.64
N VAL A 125 14.80 -0.40 2.24
CA VAL A 125 15.50 0.02 1.02
C VAL A 125 14.66 -0.21 -0.25
N PRO A 126 14.04 -1.40 -0.46
CA PRO A 126 13.17 -1.61 -1.61
C PRO A 126 12.05 -0.59 -1.73
N ARG A 127 11.38 -0.26 -0.61
CA ARG A 127 10.34 0.76 -0.57
C ARG A 127 10.88 2.15 -0.87
N ALA A 128 12.06 2.52 -0.35
CA ALA A 128 12.69 3.80 -0.67
C ALA A 128 12.99 3.92 -2.18
N LYS A 129 13.58 2.89 -2.79
CA LYS A 129 13.84 2.86 -4.24
C LYS A 129 12.55 3.02 -5.04
N PHE A 130 11.52 2.24 -4.70
CA PHE A 130 10.22 2.34 -5.34
C PHE A 130 9.65 3.76 -5.30
N LEU A 131 9.64 4.40 -4.13
CA LEU A 131 9.09 5.76 -3.97
C LEU A 131 9.86 6.79 -4.80
N LEU A 132 11.20 6.68 -4.84
CA LEU A 132 12.04 7.55 -5.67
C LEU A 132 11.78 7.32 -7.17
N GLU A 133 11.62 6.07 -7.60
CA GLU A 133 11.23 5.74 -8.98
C GLU A 133 9.83 6.28 -9.34
N GLN A 134 8.95 6.45 -8.35
CA GLN A 134 7.63 7.06 -8.53
C GLN A 134 7.63 8.59 -8.36
N GLY A 135 8.79 9.22 -8.14
CA GLY A 135 8.93 10.67 -8.10
C GLY A 135 8.65 11.32 -6.74
N ALA A 136 8.79 10.59 -5.63
CA ALA A 136 8.68 11.15 -4.29
C ALA A 136 9.65 12.33 -4.07
N ASP A 137 9.17 13.42 -3.48
CA ASP A 137 9.97 14.61 -3.22
C ASP A 137 10.93 14.42 -2.03
N LEU A 138 12.22 14.46 -2.34
CA LEU A 138 13.33 14.35 -1.38
C LEU A 138 13.38 15.52 -0.39
N GLN A 139 12.82 16.67 -0.74
CA GLN A 139 12.96 17.93 0.00
C GLN A 139 11.86 18.16 1.03
N ILE A 140 10.83 17.31 1.09
CA ILE A 140 9.77 17.45 2.08
C ILE A 140 10.33 17.22 3.48
N ARG A 141 10.13 18.21 4.34
CA ARG A 141 10.52 18.16 5.76
C ARG A 141 9.38 17.69 6.67
N GLY A 142 8.13 17.97 6.28
CA GLY A 142 6.93 17.58 7.03
C GLY A 142 6.95 18.03 8.50
N GLU A 143 6.18 17.35 9.35
CA GLU A 143 6.19 17.57 10.80
C GLU A 143 7.51 17.16 11.45
N LEU A 144 8.28 16.25 10.82
CA LEU A 144 9.62 15.84 11.26
C LEU A 144 10.66 16.97 11.18
N GLU A 145 10.38 18.03 10.42
CA GLU A 145 11.29 19.15 10.15
C GLU A 145 12.63 18.71 9.54
N MET A 146 12.67 17.53 8.90
CA MET A 146 13.86 16.91 8.32
C MET A 146 13.54 16.27 6.99
N THR A 147 14.43 16.39 6.00
CA THR A 147 14.31 15.56 4.79
C THR A 147 14.52 14.09 5.12
N ALA A 148 14.13 13.19 4.20
CA ALA A 148 14.39 11.76 4.37
C ALA A 148 15.89 11.47 4.61
N LEU A 149 16.79 12.14 3.89
CA LEU A 149 18.23 11.98 4.05
C LEU A 149 18.75 12.49 5.39
N GLU A 150 18.33 13.69 5.81
CA GLU A 150 18.69 14.27 7.12
C GLU A 150 18.26 13.32 8.25
N TYR A 151 17.04 12.78 8.15
CA TYR A 151 16.50 11.86 9.14
C TYR A 151 17.25 10.52 9.16
N ALA A 152 17.59 9.96 8.00
CA ALA A 152 18.37 8.73 7.89
C ALA A 152 19.75 8.87 8.56
N LYS A 153 20.47 9.97 8.30
CA LYS A 153 21.76 10.29 8.92
C LYS A 153 21.65 10.45 10.44
N LYS A 154 20.61 11.14 10.92
CA LYS A 154 20.33 11.31 12.36
C LYS A 154 20.13 9.96 13.05
N LEU A 155 19.28 9.10 12.48
CA LEU A 155 19.00 7.77 13.04
C LEU A 155 20.23 6.86 13.02
N HIS A 156 21.04 6.91 11.95
CA HIS A 156 22.30 6.16 11.87
C HIS A 156 23.28 6.57 12.98
N LYS A 157 23.46 7.89 13.18
CA LYS A 157 24.35 8.44 14.21
C LYS A 157 23.87 8.16 15.63
N ALA A 158 22.56 8.11 15.86
CA ALA A 158 21.96 7.82 17.17
C ALA A 158 22.28 6.40 17.68
N GLY A 159 22.89 5.54 16.85
CA GLY A 159 23.60 4.36 17.34
C GLY A 159 22.70 3.26 17.88
N SER A 160 21.53 3.03 17.27
CA SER A 160 20.86 1.74 17.45
C SER A 160 21.76 0.66 16.86
N LYS A 161 22.33 -0.20 17.72
CA LYS A 161 23.14 -1.38 17.35
C LYS A 161 22.46 -2.33 16.33
N PHE A 162 21.21 -2.07 15.93
CA PHE A 162 20.37 -3.01 15.20
C PHE A 162 19.92 -2.56 13.81
N ARG A 163 20.27 -1.37 13.31
CA ARG A 163 19.95 -0.99 11.92
C ARG A 163 21.02 -0.12 11.29
N ASP A 164 21.94 -0.74 10.57
CA ASP A 164 22.78 -0.04 9.60
C ASP A 164 21.89 0.61 8.54
N LYS A 165 22.03 1.93 8.36
CA LYS A 165 21.27 2.74 7.41
C LYS A 165 22.14 3.21 6.24
N SER A 166 23.36 2.68 6.10
CA SER A 166 24.31 3.12 5.08
C SER A 166 23.73 3.00 3.67
N GLU A 167 23.03 1.90 3.37
CA GLU A 167 22.44 1.68 2.05
C GLU A 167 21.35 2.71 1.72
N ILE A 168 20.39 2.94 2.63
CA ILE A 168 19.32 3.91 2.38
C ILE A 168 19.86 5.35 2.34
N ILE A 169 20.90 5.67 3.14
CA ILE A 169 21.60 6.96 3.06
C ILE A 169 22.26 7.13 1.68
N GLN A 170 22.90 6.07 1.16
CA GLN A 170 23.56 6.11 -0.13
C GLN A 170 22.56 6.40 -1.25
N ILE A 171 21.45 5.67 -1.30
CA ILE A 171 20.40 5.82 -2.32
C ILE A 171 19.82 7.24 -2.30
N LEU A 172 19.48 7.76 -1.12
CA LEU A 172 18.96 9.11 -0.98
C LEU A 172 19.99 10.17 -1.40
N SER A 173 21.27 9.99 -1.03
CA SER A 173 22.36 10.92 -1.37
C SER A 173 22.70 10.91 -2.87
N ASP A 174 22.55 9.79 -3.55
CA ASP A 174 22.83 9.67 -4.98
C ASP A 174 21.70 10.24 -5.83
N THR A 175 20.47 10.20 -5.33
CA THR A 175 19.29 10.74 -6.03
C THR A 175 19.23 12.27 -5.92
N GLU A 176 19.62 12.87 -4.78
CA GLU A 176 19.69 14.34 -4.64
C GLU A 176 20.71 15.03 -5.58
N LYS A 177 21.67 14.28 -6.12
CA LYS A 177 22.73 14.81 -6.98
C LYS A 177 22.39 14.80 -8.47
N GLN A 178 21.30 14.11 -8.86
CA GLN A 178 20.84 13.99 -10.25
C GLN A 178 19.88 15.13 -10.57
#